data_AF-A0A843BTN2-F1
#
_entry.id   AF-A0A843BTN2-F1
#
_cell.length_a   1.000
_cell.length_b   1.000
_cell.length_c   1.000
_cell.angle_alpha   90.00
_cell.angle_beta   90.00
_cell.angle_gamma   90.00
#
_symmetry.space_group_name_H-M   'P 1'
#
loop_
_entity.id
_entity.type
_entity.pdbx_description
1 polymer ?
#
loop_
_entity_poly.entity_id
_entity_poly.type
_entity_poly.pdbx_seq_one_letter_code
_entity_poly.pdbx_strand_id
1 'polypeptide(L)' 'MIIPVRCFTCGKLVGDKWEKFSRQIKTGENASDVLDSLGLKKYCCRRMLLSNVEIIDEVLRFNIETEKRKEAHNFY' A
#
# COMPACT_ATOMS: atom_id res chain seq x y z
N MET A 1 1.49 4.60 -4.62
CA MET A 1 2.04 5.32 -3.44
C MET A 1 1.60 4.58 -2.19
N ILE A 2 2.29 4.73 -1.06
CA ILE A 2 1.97 4.03 0.20
C ILE A 2 0.50 4.27 0.60
N ILE A 3 -0.13 3.27 1.21
CA ILE A 3 -1.50 3.38 1.73
C ILE A 3 -1.65 4.56 2.70
N PRO A 4 -2.77 5.31 2.67
CA PRO A 4 -3.02 6.32 3.68
C PRO A 4 -3.09 5.73 5.09
N VAL A 5 -2.43 6.39 6.05
CA VAL A 5 -2.44 6.00 7.47
C VAL A 5 -3.87 5.98 8.04
N ARG A 6 -4.69 6.97 7.67
CA ARG A 6 -6.09 7.11 8.08
C ARG A 6 -7.00 7.27 6.86
N CYS A 7 -8.25 6.85 6.99
CA CYS A 7 -9.25 7.07 5.95
C CYS A 7 -9.56 8.56 5.76
N PHE A 8 -9.57 9.01 4.49
CA PHE A 8 -9.83 10.41 4.14
C PHE A 8 -11.22 10.93 4.53
N THR A 9 -12.20 10.05 4.75
CA THR A 9 -13.56 10.44 5.11
C THR A 9 -13.84 10.26 6.60
N CYS A 10 -13.57 9.06 7.13
CA CYS A 10 -13.94 8.71 8.51
C CYS A 10 -12.84 9.01 9.54
N GLY A 11 -11.61 9.29 9.10
CA GLY A 11 -10.45 9.47 9.99
C GLY A 11 -10.01 8.22 10.76
N LYS A 12 -10.69 7.07 10.57
CA LYS A 12 -10.32 5.79 11.21
C LYS A 12 -8.95 5.34 10.71
N LEU A 13 -8.18 4.70 11.59
CA LEU A 13 -6.92 4.04 11.25
C LEU A 13 -7.17 2.90 10.24
N VAL A 14 -6.41 2.92 9.14
CA VAL A 14 -6.48 1.93 8.05
C VAL A 14 -5.11 1.37 7.69
N GLY A 15 -4.04 2.18 7.83
CA GLY A 15 -2.69 1.76 7.44
C GLY A 15 -2.17 0.54 8.18
N ASP A 16 -2.62 0.29 9.41
CA ASP A 16 -2.27 -0.88 10.23
C ASP A 16 -2.79 -2.22 9.66
N LYS A 17 -3.77 -2.17 8.76
CA LYS A 17 -4.49 -3.35 8.25
C LYS A 17 -4.06 -3.78 6.86
N TRP A 18 -3.26 -2.96 6.18
CA TRP A 18 -2.90 -3.19 4.78
C TRP A 18 -2.14 -4.50 4.57
N GLU A 19 -1.12 -4.79 5.38
CA GLU A 19 -0.31 -6.00 5.21
C GLU A 19 -1.15 -7.29 5.33
N LYS A 20 -2.08 -7.32 6.31
CA LYS A 20 -3.00 -8.44 6.51
C LYS A 20 -3.93 -8.59 5.31
N PHE A 21 -4.53 -7.48 4.86
CA PHE A 21 -5.39 -7.46 3.67
C PHE A 21 -4.64 -7.95 2.43
N SER A 22 -3.47 -7.40 2.13
CA SER A 22 -2.64 -7.76 0.97
C SER A 22 -2.24 -9.24 0.99
N ARG A 23 -1.85 -9.77 2.15
CA ARG A 23 -1.52 -11.21 2.29
C ARG A 23 -2.74 -12.10 2.03
N GLN A 24 -3.90 -11.78 2.58
CA GLN A 24 -5.13 -12.60 2.42
C GLN A 24 -5.69 -12.56 1.00
N ILE A 25 -5.61 -11.41 0.32
CA ILE A 25 -5.96 -11.30 -1.09
C ILE A 25 -5.01 -12.13 -1.96
N LYS A 26 -3.70 -12.11 -1.65
CA LYS A 26 -2.70 -12.93 -2.37
C LYS A 26 -2.91 -14.43 -2.19
N THR A 27 -3.49 -14.87 -1.07
CA THR A 27 -3.86 -16.29 -0.85
C THR A 27 -5.16 -16.68 -1.55
N GLY A 28 -5.87 -15.75 -2.19
CA GLY A 28 -7.11 -16.01 -2.93
C GLY A 28 -8.39 -15.90 -2.11
N GLU A 29 -8.35 -15.28 -0.92
CA GLU A 29 -9.56 -15.02 -0.13
C GLU A 29 -10.39 -13.90 -0.77
N ASN A 30 -11.72 -13.96 -0.61
CA ASN A 30 -12.63 -12.93 -1.10
C ASN A 30 -12.41 -11.61 -0.35
N ALA A 31 -12.29 -10.51 -1.09
CA ALA A 31 -12.04 -9.20 -0.51
C ALA A 31 -13.11 -8.74 0.48
N SER A 32 -14.37 -9.14 0.29
CA SER A 32 -15.45 -8.77 1.23
C SER A 32 -15.21 -9.40 2.60
N ASP A 33 -15.00 -10.71 2.65
CA ASP A 33 -14.83 -11.47 3.89
C ASP A 33 -13.59 -11.01 4.66
N VAL A 34 -12.51 -10.72 3.93
CA VAL A 34 -11.29 -10.15 4.51
C VAL A 34 -11.57 -8.79 5.16
N LEU A 35 -12.27 -7.88 4.48
CA LEU A 35 -12.59 -6.55 5.02
C LEU A 35 -13.49 -6.63 6.26
N ASP A 36 -14.39 -7.60 6.29
CA ASP A 36 -15.23 -7.90 7.44
C ASP A 36 -14.42 -8.45 8.62
N SER A 37 -13.49 -9.37 8.37
CA SER A 37 -12.56 -9.89 9.38
C SER A 37 -11.70 -8.79 10.01
N LEU A 38 -11.33 -7.76 9.23
CA LEU A 38 -10.53 -6.61 9.66
C LEU A 38 -11.37 -5.55 10.42
N GLY A 39 -12.67 -5.76 10.60
CA GLY A 39 -13.56 -4.85 11.34
C GLY A 39 -13.81 -3.51 10.64
N LEU A 40 -13.76 -3.48 9.31
CA LEU A 40 -14.03 -2.29 8.50
C LEU A 40 -15.49 -2.24 8.05
N LYS A 41 -16.39 -1.82 8.95
CA LYS A 41 -17.83 -1.77 8.64
C LYS A 41 -18.24 -0.69 7.64
N LYS A 42 -17.60 0.48 7.67
CA LYS A 42 -17.98 1.63 6.82
C LYS A 42 -17.35 1.53 5.43
N TYR A 43 -18.15 1.73 4.37
CA TYR A 43 -17.70 1.71 2.98
C TYR A 43 -16.53 2.68 2.72
N CYS A 44 -16.55 3.86 3.36
CA CYS A 44 -15.53 4.88 3.19
C CYS A 44 -14.14 4.43 3.66
N CYS A 45 -14.09 3.60 4.70
CA CYS A 45 -12.83 3.06 5.20
C CYS A 45 -12.44 1.78 4.39
N ARG A 46 -13.40 1.03 3.82
CA ARG A 46 -13.15 -0.10 2.90
C ARG A 46 -12.52 0.33 1.56
N ARG A 47 -13.03 1.42 0.97
CA ARG A 47 -12.52 1.93 -0.33
C ARG A 47 -11.03 2.28 -0.28
N MET A 48 -10.51 2.62 0.89
CA MET A 48 -9.10 2.95 1.09
C MET A 48 -8.19 1.74 0.88
N LEU A 49 -8.66 0.52 1.17
CA LEU A 49 -7.92 -0.72 0.90
C LEU A 49 -8.19 -1.23 -0.51
N LEU A 50 -9.45 -1.23 -0.94
CA LEU A 50 -9.86 -1.79 -2.23
C LEU A 50 -9.23 -1.06 -3.43
N SER A 51 -9.10 0.27 -3.35
CA SER A 51 -8.61 1.10 -4.46
C SER A 51 -7.14 1.52 -4.28
N ASN A 52 -6.42 0.96 -3.31
CA ASN A 52 -5.01 1.29 -3.12
C ASN A 52 -4.14 0.56 -4.15
N VAL A 53 -3.19 1.30 -4.74
CA VAL A 53 -2.18 0.76 -5.65
C VAL A 53 -0.80 1.17 -5.15
N GLU A 54 0.04 0.18 -4.84
CA GLU A 54 1.39 0.36 -4.29
C GLU A 54 2.43 0.65 -5.39
N ILE A 55 2.40 1.87 -5.93
CA ILE A 55 3.38 2.33 -6.94
C ILE A 55 4.77 2.65 -6.32
N ILE A 56 4.96 2.50 -5.00
CA ILE A 56 6.22 2.93 -4.35
C ILE A 56 7.44 2.13 -4.83
N ASP A 57 7.27 0.84 -5.08
CA ASP A 57 8.35 -0.05 -5.51
C ASP A 57 8.88 0.32 -6.90
N GLU A 58 8.01 0.82 -7.78
CA GLU A 58 8.40 1.30 -9.10
C GLU A 58 9.19 2.61 -9.01
N VAL A 59 8.74 3.53 -8.15
CA VAL A 59 9.40 4.83 -7.94
C VAL A 59 10.79 4.65 -7.31
N LEU A 60 10.93 3.74 -6.35
CA LEU A 60 12.21 3.47 -5.69
C LEU A 60 13.32 3.02 -6.65
N ARG A 61 12.96 2.31 -7.73
CA ARG A 61 13.92 1.86 -8.75
C ARG A 61 14.63 3.04 -9.43
N PHE A 62 13.94 4.16 -9.64
CA PHE A 62 14.55 5.35 -10.24
C PHE A 62 15.63 5.95 -9.34
N ASN A 63 15.38 6.05 -8.03
CA ASN A 63 16.38 6.57 -7.09
C ASN A 63 17.63 5.68 -7.03
N ILE A 64 17.45 4.36 -6.98
CA ILE A 64 18.56 3.40 -6.96
C ILE A 64 19.41 3.53 -8.23
N GLU A 65 18.77 3.64 -9.40
CA GLU A 65 19.47 3.81 -10.67
C GLU A 65 20.21 5.15 -10.76
N THR A 66 19.62 6.24 -10.23
CA THR A 66 20.32 7.52 -10.18
C THR A 66 21.55 7.51 -9.28
N GLU A 67 21.51 6.82 -8.14
CA GLU A 67 22.67 6.70 -7.26
C GLU A 67 23.79 5.88 -7.91
N LYS A 68 23.46 4.76 -8.57
CA LYS A 68 24.44 3.97 -9.33
C LYS A 68 25.13 4.79 -10.43
N ARG A 69 24.40 5.66 -11.12
CA ARG A 69 24.95 6.55 -12.14
C ARG A 69 25.90 7.59 -11.54
N LYS A 70 25.58 8.14 -10.37
CA LYS A 70 26.47 9.07 -9.65
C LYS A 70 27.75 8.38 -9.19
N GLU A 71 27.64 7.17 -8.65
CA GLU A 71 28.81 6.36 -8.25
C GLU A 71 29.71 6.04 -9.45
N ALA A 72 29.13 5.64 -10.59
CA ALA A 72 29.88 5.39 -11.81
C ALA A 72 30.57 6.65 -12.35
N HIS A 73 29.95 7.83 -12.21
CA HIS A 73 30.53 9.11 -12.62
C HIS A 73 31.63 9.60 -11.67
N ASN A 74 31.53 9.35 -10.36
CA ASN A 74 32.55 9.75 -9.38
C ASN A 74 33.81 8.86 -9.41
N PHE A 75 33.79 7.75 -10.15
CA PHE A 75 34.93 6.84 -10.27
C PHE A 75 35.89 7.21 -11.42
N TYR A 76 35.59 8.28 -12.18
CA TYR A 76 36.47 8.91 -13.17
C TYR A 76 36.97 10.27 -12.66
#